data_AF-A0A212UDU4-F1
#
_entry.id   AF-A0A212UDU4-F1
#
_cell.length_a   1.000
_cell.length_b   1.000
_cell.length_c   1.000
_cell.angle_alpha   90.00
_cell.angle_beta   90.00
_cell.angle_gamma   90.00
#
_symmetry.space_group_name_H-M   'P 1'
#
loop_
_entity.id
_entity.type
_entity.pdbx_description
1 polymer ?
#
loop_
_entity_poly.entity_id
_entity_poly.type
_entity_poly.pdbx_seq_one_letter_code
_entity_poly.pdbx_strand_id
1 'polypeptide(L)'
;MNRPAFLVLLAVLALAAKWASAQTAPTRLVPFRQGSKWGYADRTRRLVLPLHYDEAGPFVGEIAWVRQGQLYGYIDGGGNPITPVQYTRAASFQQGRATVELQGETFDIDVSGHRLTEPAAPAPEEEPLEQGDLVRNNGKVGFRFTVGSASVPAEYDEIRENYNGLLFVRQGAKWGIINGKGKLVQPLAYDAVRTSGNLVLPLVQRGGLWGYLDEEGNTLTELRYRQADPFQGDVARVVLPDGQVGYIDANGQEFFE
;
A
#
# COMPACT_ATOMS: atom_id res chain seq x y z
N MET A 1 -33.13 -7.22 74.26
CA MET A 1 -33.82 -7.78 73.08
C MET A 1 -33.60 -6.83 71.91
N ASN A 2 -33.06 -7.37 70.81
CA ASN A 2 -32.78 -6.78 69.49
C ASN A 2 -31.76 -5.62 69.31
N ARG A 3 -30.69 -5.97 68.58
CA ARG A 3 -29.55 -5.18 68.04
C ARG A 3 -29.96 -4.48 66.71
N PRO A 4 -29.03 -3.89 65.91
CA PRO A 4 -28.09 -2.78 66.12
C PRO A 4 -28.24 -1.71 65.00
N ALA A 5 -27.47 -0.61 65.00
CA ALA A 5 -27.23 0.14 63.76
C ALA A 5 -25.83 0.74 63.72
N PHE A 6 -25.11 0.32 62.67
CA PHE A 6 -23.81 0.75 62.18
C PHE A 6 -23.80 2.25 61.83
N LEU A 7 -22.76 2.97 62.27
CA LEU A 7 -22.37 4.25 61.69
C LEU A 7 -21.24 3.97 60.69
N VAL A 8 -21.57 3.89 59.40
CA VAL A 8 -20.59 3.88 58.31
C VAL A 8 -20.22 5.33 58.00
N LEU A 9 -18.95 5.64 58.18
CA LEU A 9 -18.31 6.91 57.84
C LEU A 9 -18.17 6.99 56.31
N LEU A 10 -18.91 7.89 55.66
CA LEU A 10 -18.74 8.20 54.23
C LEU A 10 -17.60 9.21 54.06
N ALA A 11 -16.39 8.71 53.82
CA ALA A 11 -15.27 9.52 53.32
C ALA A 11 -15.36 9.62 51.79
N VAL A 12 -15.80 10.77 51.28
CA VAL A 12 -15.77 11.08 49.84
C VAL A 12 -14.35 11.50 49.48
N LEU A 13 -13.55 10.54 49.01
CA LEU A 13 -12.26 10.78 48.36
C LEU A 13 -12.52 11.07 46.88
N ALA A 14 -12.54 12.35 46.52
CA ALA A 14 -12.53 12.79 45.13
C ALA A 14 -11.16 12.50 44.52
N LEU A 15 -11.01 11.34 43.86
CA LEU A 15 -9.89 11.10 42.95
C LEU A 15 -10.27 11.69 41.59
N ALA A 16 -9.77 12.89 41.30
CA ALA A 16 -9.81 13.45 39.96
C ALA A 16 -8.89 12.62 39.05
N ALA A 17 -9.44 11.62 38.38
CA ALA A 17 -8.78 10.97 37.27
C ALA A 17 -8.66 11.99 36.12
N LYS A 18 -7.43 12.41 35.82
CA LYS A 18 -7.12 13.17 34.61
C LYS A 18 -7.41 12.26 33.41
N TRP A 19 -8.45 12.58 32.65
CA TRP A 19 -8.68 11.99 31.34
C TRP A 19 -7.66 12.63 30.39
N ALA A 20 -6.49 12.01 30.26
CA ALA A 20 -5.67 12.23 29.08
C ALA A 20 -6.38 11.51 27.93
N SER A 21 -7.11 12.25 27.11
CA SER A 21 -7.44 11.80 25.76
C SER A 21 -6.11 11.69 25.02
N ALA A 22 -5.49 10.52 25.08
CA ALA A 22 -4.56 10.13 24.04
C ALA A 22 -5.41 10.05 22.77
N GLN A 23 -5.39 11.11 21.97
CA GLN A 23 -5.89 11.05 20.61
C GLN A 23 -4.94 10.12 19.88
N THR A 24 -5.17 8.81 20.02
CA THR A 24 -4.47 7.80 19.27
C THR A 24 -4.68 8.16 17.81
N ALA A 25 -3.58 8.43 17.10
CA ALA A 25 -3.60 8.53 15.65
C ALA A 25 -4.45 7.36 15.12
N PRO A 26 -5.29 7.57 14.09
CA PRO A 26 -6.10 6.49 13.54
C PRO A 26 -5.16 5.32 13.27
N THR A 27 -5.37 4.23 13.98
CA THR A 27 -4.50 3.07 13.89
C THR A 27 -4.73 2.50 12.51
N ARG A 28 -3.76 2.70 11.61
CA ARG A 28 -3.89 2.26 10.23
C ARG A 28 -3.92 0.73 10.22
N LEU A 29 -5.09 0.21 9.87
CA LEU A 29 -5.41 -1.20 9.91
C LEU A 29 -4.84 -1.90 8.68
N VAL A 30 -4.23 -3.06 8.91
CA VAL A 30 -3.65 -3.90 7.87
C VAL A 30 -4.47 -5.17 7.74
N PRO A 31 -4.82 -5.62 6.51
CA PRO A 31 -5.48 -6.89 6.33
C PRO A 31 -4.65 -8.01 6.94
N PHE A 32 -5.28 -8.82 7.77
CA PHE A 32 -4.62 -9.90 8.50
C PHE A 32 -5.39 -11.20 8.30
N ARG A 33 -4.67 -12.27 7.96
CA ARG A 33 -5.25 -13.58 7.68
C ARG A 33 -4.86 -14.54 8.79
N GLN A 34 -5.82 -15.36 9.20
CA GLN A 34 -5.56 -16.53 10.04
C GLN A 34 -6.52 -17.65 9.63
N GLY A 35 -5.97 -18.83 9.35
CA GLY A 35 -6.69 -19.92 8.70
C GLY A 35 -7.21 -19.51 7.34
N SER A 36 -8.52 -19.70 7.10
CA SER A 36 -9.17 -19.35 5.83
C SER A 36 -9.83 -17.97 5.83
N LYS A 37 -9.77 -17.23 6.95
CA LYS A 37 -10.51 -15.98 7.12
C LYS A 37 -9.59 -14.79 7.26
N TRP A 38 -10.11 -13.66 6.80
CA TRP A 38 -9.48 -12.36 6.90
C TRP A 38 -10.23 -11.44 7.85
N GLY A 39 -9.47 -10.61 8.53
CA GLY A 39 -9.89 -9.50 9.36
C GLY A 39 -8.85 -8.39 9.22
N TYR A 40 -8.72 -7.55 10.24
CA TYR A 40 -7.72 -6.49 10.23
C TYR A 40 -7.01 -6.40 11.56
N ALA A 41 -5.70 -6.22 11.51
CA ALA A 41 -4.86 -6.02 12.67
C ALA A 41 -4.26 -4.61 12.65
N ASP A 42 -3.83 -4.14 13.82
CA ASP A 42 -2.94 -3.00 13.89
C ASP A 42 -1.50 -3.38 13.51
N ARG A 43 -0.62 -2.37 13.48
CA ARG A 43 0.81 -2.56 13.15
C ARG A 43 1.58 -3.40 14.16
N THR A 44 1.02 -3.65 15.36
CA THR A 44 1.58 -4.59 16.34
C THR A 44 1.09 -6.03 16.13
N ARG A 45 0.38 -6.28 15.02
CA ARG A 45 -0.30 -7.54 14.67
C ARG A 45 -1.41 -7.92 15.66
N ARG A 46 -1.91 -6.99 16.47
CA ARG A 46 -3.08 -7.24 17.31
C ARG A 46 -4.33 -7.11 16.45
N LEU A 47 -5.15 -8.15 16.42
CA LEU A 47 -6.43 -8.15 15.73
C LEU A 47 -7.33 -7.04 16.28
N VAL A 48 -7.86 -6.20 15.39
CA VAL A 48 -8.78 -5.09 15.69
C VAL A 48 -10.16 -5.36 15.11
N LEU A 49 -10.24 -5.77 13.84
CA LEU A 49 -11.48 -6.22 13.21
C LEU A 49 -11.47 -7.75 13.07
N PRO A 50 -12.56 -8.43 13.45
CA PRO A 50 -12.59 -9.89 13.54
C PRO A 50 -12.42 -10.61 12.19
N LEU A 51 -11.96 -11.86 12.27
CA LEU A 51 -11.71 -12.74 11.13
C LEU A 51 -13.02 -13.36 10.60
N HIS A 52 -13.79 -12.63 9.79
CA HIS A 52 -15.04 -13.14 9.21
C HIS A 52 -15.17 -13.01 7.70
N TYR A 53 -14.22 -12.36 7.04
CA TYR A 53 -14.22 -12.21 5.59
C TYR A 53 -13.50 -13.38 4.91
N ASP A 54 -13.92 -13.72 3.70
CA ASP A 54 -13.19 -14.68 2.87
C ASP A 54 -11.92 -14.06 2.27
N GLU A 55 -11.97 -12.76 1.97
CA GLU A 55 -10.83 -11.90 1.64
C GLU A 55 -11.08 -10.46 2.12
N ALA A 56 -10.00 -9.74 2.39
CA ALA A 56 -10.03 -8.33 2.78
C ALA A 56 -8.98 -7.56 1.96
N GLY A 57 -9.38 -6.41 1.43
CA GLY A 57 -8.51 -5.48 0.74
C GLY A 57 -7.83 -4.50 1.68
N PRO A 58 -6.78 -3.81 1.22
CA PRO A 58 -6.14 -2.77 2.01
C PRO A 58 -7.07 -1.56 2.20
N PHE A 59 -6.91 -0.86 3.33
CA PHE A 59 -7.54 0.44 3.53
C PHE A 59 -6.88 1.51 2.64
N VAL A 60 -7.67 2.13 1.78
CA VAL A 60 -7.28 3.33 1.02
C VAL A 60 -8.06 4.50 1.59
N GLY A 61 -7.35 5.41 2.28
CA GLY A 61 -8.01 6.34 3.18
C GLY A 61 -8.66 5.59 4.33
N GLU A 62 -9.97 5.73 4.50
CA GLU A 62 -10.74 5.09 5.57
C GLU A 62 -11.61 3.93 5.08
N ILE A 63 -11.45 3.51 3.82
CA ILE A 63 -12.33 2.54 3.17
C ILE A 63 -11.55 1.32 2.69
N ALA A 64 -12.10 0.14 2.92
CA ALA A 64 -11.59 -1.11 2.38
C ALA A 64 -12.71 -1.94 1.75
N TRP A 65 -12.40 -2.64 0.66
CA TRP A 65 -13.28 -3.67 0.14
C TRP A 65 -13.11 -4.98 0.94
N VAL A 66 -14.19 -5.74 1.05
CA VAL A 66 -14.21 -7.05 1.70
C VAL A 66 -15.03 -8.03 0.87
N ARG A 67 -14.65 -9.30 0.91
CA ARG A 67 -15.33 -10.38 0.18
C ARG A 67 -15.96 -11.37 1.13
N GLN A 68 -17.21 -11.73 0.86
CA GLN A 68 -17.90 -12.88 1.48
C GLN A 68 -18.59 -13.69 0.38
N GLY A 69 -18.32 -14.99 0.33
CA GLY A 69 -18.67 -15.83 -0.81
C GLY A 69 -18.02 -15.29 -2.09
N GLN A 70 -18.81 -15.09 -3.13
CA GLN A 70 -18.35 -14.53 -4.41
C GLN A 70 -18.62 -13.02 -4.54
N LEU A 71 -19.11 -12.39 -3.48
CA LEU A 71 -19.57 -11.00 -3.51
C LEU A 71 -18.67 -10.10 -2.67
N TYR A 72 -18.59 -8.84 -3.10
CA TYR A 72 -17.82 -7.77 -2.50
C TYR A 72 -18.72 -6.69 -1.92
N GLY A 73 -18.22 -6.02 -0.88
CA GLY A 73 -18.78 -4.80 -0.32
C GLY A 73 -17.67 -3.93 0.26
N TYR A 74 -18.01 -2.77 0.80
CA TYR A 74 -17.05 -1.84 1.40
C TYR A 74 -17.36 -1.58 2.86
N ILE A 75 -16.31 -1.38 3.65
CA ILE A 75 -16.39 -1.06 5.08
C ILE A 75 -15.55 0.17 5.40
N ASP A 76 -15.90 0.85 6.49
CA ASP A 76 -15.07 1.88 7.11
C ASP A 76 -14.00 1.28 8.06
N GLY A 77 -13.14 2.14 8.62
CA GLY A 77 -12.10 1.75 9.58
C GLY A 77 -12.62 1.15 10.90
N GLY A 78 -13.90 1.36 11.24
CA GLY A 78 -14.57 0.71 12.36
C GLY A 78 -15.16 -0.66 12.02
N GLY A 79 -15.10 -1.07 10.75
CA GLY A 79 -15.75 -2.27 10.24
C GLY A 79 -17.24 -2.10 9.92
N ASN A 80 -17.78 -0.87 9.97
CA ASN A 80 -19.16 -0.62 9.59
C ASN A 80 -19.30 -0.72 8.06
N PRO A 81 -20.37 -1.35 7.55
CA PRO A 81 -20.60 -1.43 6.11
C PRO A 81 -20.92 -0.04 5.54
N ILE A 82 -20.14 0.38 4.54
CA ILE A 82 -20.44 1.52 3.66
C ILE A 82 -21.40 1.06 2.57
N THR A 83 -21.16 -0.14 2.03
CA THR A 83 -22.10 -0.82 1.14
C THR A 83 -22.39 -2.22 1.68
N PRO A 84 -23.56 -2.80 1.39
CA PRO A 84 -23.75 -4.24 1.60
C PRO A 84 -22.80 -5.04 0.71
N VAL A 85 -22.57 -6.30 1.08
CA VAL A 85 -21.84 -7.26 0.24
C VAL A 85 -22.78 -7.75 -0.88
N GLN A 86 -22.64 -7.16 -2.06
CA GLN A 86 -23.58 -7.34 -3.18
C GLN A 86 -22.92 -7.33 -4.56
N TYR A 87 -21.70 -6.82 -4.67
CA TYR A 87 -21.03 -6.63 -5.96
C TYR A 87 -20.34 -7.91 -6.42
N THR A 88 -20.44 -8.27 -7.69
CA THR A 88 -19.68 -9.39 -8.27
C THR A 88 -18.22 -9.03 -8.52
N ARG A 89 -17.92 -7.74 -8.65
CA ARG A 89 -16.56 -7.18 -8.73
C ARG A 89 -16.50 -5.84 -7.98
N ALA A 90 -15.38 -5.57 -7.32
CA ALA A 90 -15.11 -4.31 -6.64
C ALA A 90 -13.63 -3.94 -6.79
N ALA A 91 -13.35 -2.72 -7.28
CA ALA A 91 -12.01 -2.16 -7.31
C ALA A 91 -11.67 -1.44 -6.00
N SER A 92 -10.38 -1.26 -5.70
CA SER A 92 -9.96 -0.33 -4.64
C SER A 92 -10.30 1.10 -5.02
N PHE A 93 -10.60 1.94 -4.02
CA PHE A 93 -10.85 3.36 -4.25
C PHE A 93 -9.61 4.07 -4.81
N GLN A 94 -9.81 4.88 -5.86
CA GLN A 94 -8.82 5.77 -6.44
C GLN A 94 -9.48 7.12 -6.73
N GLN A 95 -8.85 8.21 -6.30
CA GLN A 95 -9.38 9.58 -6.50
C GLN A 95 -10.85 9.73 -6.02
N GLY A 96 -11.21 9.06 -4.92
CA GLY A 96 -12.56 9.11 -4.34
C GLY A 96 -13.62 8.26 -5.06
N ARG A 97 -13.22 7.40 -6.00
CA ARG A 97 -14.12 6.56 -6.80
C ARG A 97 -13.70 5.10 -6.77
N ALA A 98 -14.66 4.19 -6.87
CA ALA A 98 -14.40 2.78 -7.10
C ALA A 98 -15.36 2.21 -8.14
N THR A 99 -14.83 1.49 -9.13
CA THR A 99 -15.64 0.77 -10.10
C THR A 99 -16.14 -0.54 -9.50
N VAL A 100 -17.44 -0.79 -9.63
CA VAL A 100 -18.11 -2.00 -9.14
C VAL A 100 -18.96 -2.63 -10.22
N GLU A 101 -19.24 -3.93 -10.08
CA GLU A 101 -20.19 -4.66 -10.91
C GLU A 101 -21.34 -5.18 -10.06
N LEU A 102 -22.58 -4.88 -10.46
CA LEU A 102 -23.80 -5.37 -9.83
C LEU A 102 -24.76 -5.87 -10.91
N GLN A 103 -25.17 -7.15 -10.82
CA GLN A 103 -26.13 -7.76 -11.76
C GLN A 103 -25.72 -7.62 -13.24
N GLY A 104 -24.41 -7.65 -13.53
CA GLY A 104 -23.85 -7.52 -14.88
C GLY A 104 -23.70 -6.07 -15.39
N GLU A 105 -24.09 -5.08 -14.59
CA GLU A 105 -23.84 -3.67 -14.89
C GLU A 105 -22.58 -3.19 -14.17
N THR A 106 -21.69 -2.48 -14.90
CA THR A 106 -20.50 -1.84 -14.32
C THR A 106 -20.73 -0.34 -14.16
N PHE A 107 -20.46 0.19 -12.97
CA PHE A 107 -20.56 1.63 -12.69
C PHE A 107 -19.61 2.03 -11.56
N ASP A 108 -19.38 3.34 -11.41
CA ASP A 108 -18.57 3.88 -10.32
C ASP A 108 -19.44 4.25 -9.12
N ILE A 109 -18.87 4.14 -7.92
CA ILE A 109 -19.42 4.66 -6.67
C ILE A 109 -18.48 5.68 -6.03
N ASP A 110 -19.06 6.60 -5.25
CA ASP A 110 -18.32 7.49 -4.35
C ASP A 110 -17.94 6.81 -3.04
N VAL A 111 -17.16 7.52 -2.21
CA VAL A 111 -16.70 7.06 -0.88
C VAL A 111 -17.83 6.78 0.12
N SER A 112 -19.03 7.26 -0.15
CA SER A 112 -20.23 6.97 0.66
C SER A 112 -21.04 5.79 0.10
N GLY A 113 -20.59 5.18 -1.00
CA GLY A 113 -21.26 4.06 -1.67
C GLY A 113 -22.33 4.47 -2.67
N HIS A 114 -22.52 5.75 -2.95
CA HIS A 114 -23.52 6.20 -3.92
C HIS A 114 -23.01 6.04 -5.34
N ARG A 115 -23.88 5.54 -6.23
CA ARG A 115 -23.60 5.44 -7.66
C ARG A 115 -23.34 6.82 -8.27
N LEU A 116 -22.24 6.93 -8.99
CA LEU A 116 -21.85 8.11 -9.75
C LEU A 116 -22.39 8.00 -11.18
N THR A 117 -22.93 9.11 -11.67
CA THR A 117 -23.44 9.24 -13.05
C THR A 117 -22.50 10.05 -13.94
N GLU A 118 -21.62 10.84 -13.32
CA GLU A 118 -20.60 11.60 -14.02
C GLU A 118 -19.36 10.73 -14.24
N PRO A 119 -18.76 10.73 -15.44
CA PRO A 119 -17.50 10.03 -15.67
C PRO A 119 -16.41 10.58 -14.75
N ALA A 120 -15.39 9.76 -14.47
CA ALA A 120 -14.20 10.26 -13.81
C ALA A 120 -13.62 11.44 -14.60
N ALA A 121 -13.20 12.48 -13.90
CA ALA A 121 -12.40 13.52 -14.54
C ALA A 121 -11.17 12.86 -15.18
N PRO A 122 -10.74 13.31 -16.38
CA PRO A 122 -9.46 12.86 -16.90
C PRO A 122 -8.41 13.07 -15.82
N ALA A 123 -7.56 12.07 -15.60
CA ALA A 123 -6.42 12.22 -14.71
C ALA A 123 -5.67 13.49 -15.16
N PRO A 124 -5.27 14.38 -14.23
CA PRO A 124 -4.45 15.52 -14.61
C PRO A 124 -3.28 14.99 -15.42
N GLU A 125 -3.05 15.56 -16.60
CA GLU A 125 -1.81 15.35 -17.33
C GLU A 125 -0.70 15.94 -16.45
N GLU A 126 -0.13 15.12 -15.57
CA GLU A 126 1.12 15.46 -14.90
C GLU A 126 2.17 15.49 -16.01
N GLU A 127 2.44 16.69 -16.54
CA GLU A 127 3.68 16.97 -17.25
C GLU A 127 4.79 16.40 -16.36
N PRO A 128 5.46 15.30 -16.77
CA PRO A 128 6.45 14.68 -15.92
C PRO A 128 7.45 15.77 -15.57
N LEU A 129 7.66 16.03 -14.27
CA LEU A 129 8.67 16.97 -13.85
C LEU A 129 9.99 16.48 -14.45
N GLU A 130 10.44 17.11 -15.53
CA GLU A 130 11.65 16.73 -16.23
C GLU A 130 12.84 17.09 -15.33
N GLN A 131 13.18 16.19 -14.39
CA GLN A 131 14.34 16.38 -13.52
C GLN A 131 15.66 16.17 -14.29
N GLY A 132 15.60 15.92 -15.59
CA GLY A 132 16.75 15.84 -16.48
C GLY A 132 16.42 15.38 -17.90
N ASP A 133 17.45 15.37 -18.74
CA ASP A 133 17.40 15.02 -20.16
C ASP A 133 18.11 13.71 -20.46
N LEU A 134 17.57 12.89 -21.36
CA LEU A 134 18.28 11.75 -21.92
C LEU A 134 19.42 12.23 -22.84
N VAL A 135 20.63 11.71 -22.61
CA VAL A 135 21.80 11.95 -23.47
C VAL A 135 22.10 10.69 -24.26
N ARG A 136 22.23 10.78 -25.58
CA ARG A 136 22.50 9.62 -26.44
C ARG A 136 23.86 9.72 -27.09
N ASN A 137 24.64 8.64 -27.02
CA ASN A 137 25.94 8.54 -27.68
C ASN A 137 26.19 7.10 -28.14
N ASN A 138 26.55 6.89 -29.41
CA ASN A 138 26.89 5.57 -29.97
C ASN A 138 25.87 4.46 -29.66
N GLY A 139 24.57 4.78 -29.74
CA GLY A 139 23.49 3.83 -29.45
C GLY A 139 23.26 3.54 -27.96
N LYS A 140 24.02 4.16 -27.06
CA LYS A 140 23.83 4.10 -25.61
C LYS A 140 23.11 5.34 -25.09
N VAL A 141 22.55 5.20 -23.90
CA VAL A 141 21.72 6.18 -23.20
C VAL A 141 22.37 6.52 -21.88
N GLY A 142 22.46 7.82 -21.63
CA GLY A 142 22.85 8.45 -20.38
C GLY A 142 21.78 9.45 -19.97
N PHE A 143 22.03 10.17 -18.89
CA PHE A 143 21.06 11.11 -18.32
C PHE A 143 21.78 12.33 -17.77
N ARG A 144 21.24 13.52 -18.00
CA ARG A 144 21.74 14.77 -17.42
C ARG A 144 20.67 15.35 -16.52
N PHE A 145 20.94 15.43 -15.22
CA PHE A 145 20.01 16.06 -14.29
C PHE A 145 19.92 17.57 -14.55
N THR A 146 18.71 18.14 -14.57
CA THR A 146 18.46 19.58 -14.74
C THR A 146 18.64 20.34 -13.43
N VAL A 147 18.44 19.67 -12.30
CA VAL A 147 18.72 20.20 -10.96
C VAL A 147 20.07 19.67 -10.47
N GLY A 148 20.95 20.58 -10.08
CA GLY A 148 22.32 20.23 -9.65
C GLY A 148 23.29 20.06 -10.82
N SER A 149 24.29 19.19 -10.66
CA SER A 149 25.35 18.97 -11.67
C SER A 149 25.64 17.48 -11.91
N ALA A 150 24.77 16.59 -11.42
CA ALA A 150 24.93 15.17 -11.63
C ALA A 150 24.69 14.79 -13.10
N SER A 151 25.41 13.78 -13.57
CA SER A 151 25.16 13.17 -14.87
C SER A 151 25.44 11.67 -14.80
N VAL A 152 24.74 10.93 -15.66
CA VAL A 152 24.94 9.51 -15.91
C VAL A 152 25.53 9.40 -17.32
N PRO A 153 26.73 8.79 -17.48
CA PRO A 153 27.34 8.64 -18.79
C PRO A 153 26.48 7.77 -19.71
N ALA A 154 26.60 7.99 -21.02
CA ALA A 154 25.88 7.20 -22.02
C ALA A 154 26.50 5.81 -22.21
N GLU A 155 26.16 4.89 -21.31
CA GLU A 155 26.70 3.52 -21.27
C GLU A 155 25.62 2.42 -21.18
N TYR A 156 24.35 2.81 -20.96
CA TYR A 156 23.21 1.91 -20.81
C TYR A 156 22.48 1.73 -22.13
N ASP A 157 21.80 0.60 -22.30
CA ASP A 157 20.94 0.36 -23.47
C ASP A 157 19.63 1.15 -23.35
N GLU A 158 19.20 1.41 -22.11
CA GLU A 158 17.94 2.07 -21.80
C GLU A 158 18.02 2.73 -20.42
N ILE A 159 17.37 3.89 -20.29
CA ILE A 159 17.07 4.53 -19.01
C ILE A 159 15.57 4.80 -19.01
N ARG A 160 14.88 4.34 -17.98
CA ARG A 160 13.45 4.57 -17.74
C ARG A 160 13.25 5.33 -16.45
N GLU A 161 12.23 6.18 -16.49
CA GLU A 161 11.63 6.89 -15.37
C GLU A 161 12.59 7.74 -14.53
N ASN A 162 12.04 8.80 -13.97
CA ASN A 162 12.74 9.65 -13.01
C ASN A 162 11.70 10.18 -12.02
N TYR A 163 11.18 9.27 -11.21
CA TYR A 163 10.20 9.58 -10.16
C TYR A 163 10.90 9.48 -8.81
N ASN A 164 10.77 10.51 -7.97
CA ASN A 164 11.53 10.67 -6.73
C ASN A 164 13.07 10.58 -6.88
N GLY A 165 13.59 10.84 -8.08
CA GLY A 165 15.02 10.86 -8.37
C GLY A 165 15.65 9.49 -8.63
N LEU A 166 14.88 8.39 -8.72
CA LEU A 166 15.41 7.09 -9.13
C LEU A 166 15.33 6.92 -10.65
N LEU A 167 16.45 6.52 -11.25
CA LEU A 167 16.55 6.13 -12.66
C LEU A 167 16.71 4.61 -12.75
N PHE A 168 15.88 3.95 -13.56
CA PHE A 168 16.04 2.53 -13.87
C PHE A 168 16.85 2.38 -15.14
N VAL A 169 18.00 1.73 -15.03
CA VAL A 169 18.95 1.59 -16.13
C VAL A 169 19.06 0.15 -16.56
N ARG A 170 19.07 -0.12 -17.86
CA ARG A 170 19.23 -1.47 -18.42
C ARG A 170 20.51 -1.59 -19.20
N GLN A 171 21.21 -2.70 -18.99
CA GLN A 171 22.31 -3.14 -19.83
C GLN A 171 22.16 -4.64 -20.13
N GLY A 172 22.12 -4.99 -21.41
CA GLY A 172 21.72 -6.30 -21.86
C GLY A 172 20.32 -6.65 -21.34
N ALA A 173 20.20 -7.81 -20.69
CA ALA A 173 18.95 -8.30 -20.10
C ALA A 173 18.73 -7.85 -18.65
N LYS A 174 19.64 -7.08 -18.05
CA LYS A 174 19.64 -6.78 -16.62
C LYS A 174 19.37 -5.30 -16.33
N TRP A 175 18.60 -5.09 -15.28
CA TRP A 175 18.25 -3.78 -14.74
C TRP A 175 19.04 -3.47 -13.46
N GLY A 176 19.36 -2.18 -13.29
CA GLY A 176 19.97 -1.57 -12.11
C GLY A 176 19.29 -0.25 -11.79
N ILE A 177 19.66 0.35 -10.65
CA ILE A 177 19.02 1.59 -10.16
C ILE A 177 20.08 2.61 -9.84
N ILE A 178 19.92 3.81 -10.38
CA ILE A 178 20.73 4.99 -10.12
C ILE A 178 19.88 5.99 -9.34
N ASN A 179 20.46 6.65 -8.33
CA ASN A 179 19.76 7.69 -7.57
C ASN A 179 19.91 9.10 -8.19
N GLY A 180 19.26 10.09 -7.58
CA GLY A 180 19.23 11.47 -8.09
C GLY A 180 20.58 12.20 -8.07
N LYS A 181 21.62 11.56 -7.54
CA LYS A 181 23.00 12.04 -7.56
C LYS A 181 23.82 11.39 -8.69
N GLY A 182 23.18 10.62 -9.57
CA GLY A 182 23.84 9.89 -10.65
C GLY A 182 24.64 8.66 -10.18
N LYS A 183 24.46 8.21 -8.93
CA LYS A 183 25.19 7.05 -8.39
C LYS A 183 24.36 5.76 -8.54
N LEU A 184 24.99 4.71 -9.05
CA LEU A 184 24.43 3.34 -9.01
C LEU A 184 24.25 2.88 -7.56
N VAL A 185 23.00 2.79 -7.11
CA VAL A 185 22.60 2.33 -5.76
C VAL A 185 22.19 0.87 -5.74
N GLN A 186 21.76 0.33 -6.89
CA GLN A 186 21.54 -1.10 -7.06
C GLN A 186 22.22 -1.60 -8.33
N PRO A 187 22.89 -2.77 -8.28
CA PRO A 187 23.63 -3.29 -9.41
C PRO A 187 22.71 -3.70 -10.57
N LEU A 188 23.28 -3.78 -11.78
CA LEU A 188 22.67 -4.40 -12.96
C LEU A 188 22.49 -5.91 -12.74
N ALA A 189 21.44 -6.29 -12.00
CA ALA A 189 21.24 -7.66 -11.56
C ALA A 189 19.79 -8.15 -11.69
N TYR A 190 18.83 -7.24 -11.86
CA TYR A 190 17.41 -7.57 -11.87
C TYR A 190 16.93 -7.97 -13.27
N ASP A 191 16.05 -8.95 -13.33
CA ASP A 191 15.38 -9.39 -14.55
C ASP A 191 14.24 -8.44 -14.95
N ALA A 192 13.61 -7.81 -13.95
CA ALA A 192 12.54 -6.85 -14.15
C ALA A 192 12.52 -5.79 -13.04
N VAL A 193 12.04 -4.60 -13.39
CA VAL A 193 11.70 -3.51 -12.47
C VAL A 193 10.31 -3.01 -12.84
N ARG A 194 9.48 -2.71 -11.83
CA ARG A 194 8.14 -2.12 -12.00
C ARG A 194 7.92 -0.99 -11.01
N THR A 195 7.12 -0.03 -11.43
CA THR A 195 6.66 1.13 -10.65
C THR A 195 5.20 1.33 -10.99
N SER A 196 4.36 1.33 -9.96
CA SER A 196 2.92 1.52 -10.07
C SER A 196 2.36 1.75 -8.65
N GLY A 197 1.12 2.20 -8.54
CA GLY A 197 0.45 2.44 -7.27
C GLY A 197 0.55 3.87 -6.77
N ASN A 198 -0.18 4.17 -5.69
CA ASN A 198 -0.27 5.52 -5.12
C ASN A 198 0.96 5.88 -4.29
N LEU A 199 1.58 4.86 -3.68
CA LEU A 199 2.90 4.95 -3.06
C LEU A 199 3.87 4.22 -3.97
N VAL A 200 4.75 4.96 -4.64
CA VAL A 200 5.61 4.43 -5.71
C VAL A 200 6.91 3.90 -5.11
N LEU A 201 6.86 2.71 -4.51
CA LEU A 201 8.05 1.96 -4.11
C LEU A 201 8.47 1.00 -5.23
N PRO A 202 9.74 1.02 -5.70
CA PRO A 202 10.16 0.18 -6.82
C PRO A 202 10.04 -1.31 -6.49
N LEU A 203 9.43 -2.06 -7.41
CA LEU A 203 9.34 -3.51 -7.36
C LEU A 203 10.41 -4.13 -8.26
N VAL A 204 11.26 -4.98 -7.70
CA VAL A 204 12.39 -5.57 -8.42
C VAL A 204 12.29 -7.10 -8.42
N GLN A 205 12.69 -7.73 -9.52
CA GLN A 205 12.67 -9.19 -9.67
C GLN A 205 14.04 -9.74 -10.04
N ARG A 206 14.42 -10.87 -9.44
CA ARG A 206 15.57 -11.68 -9.89
C ARG A 206 15.30 -13.15 -9.64
N GLY A 207 15.56 -13.99 -10.63
CA GLY A 207 15.39 -15.45 -10.48
C GLY A 207 13.95 -15.86 -10.16
N GLY A 208 12.97 -15.09 -10.65
CA GLY A 208 11.55 -15.35 -10.43
C GLY A 208 10.99 -14.81 -9.11
N LEU A 209 11.82 -14.32 -8.19
CA LEU A 209 11.38 -13.76 -6.91
C LEU A 209 11.38 -12.23 -6.93
N TRP A 210 10.36 -11.66 -6.30
CA TRP A 210 10.13 -10.22 -6.16
C TRP A 210 10.55 -9.72 -4.78
N GLY A 211 10.92 -8.45 -4.73
CA GLY A 211 11.11 -7.65 -3.51
C GLY A 211 10.91 -6.17 -3.82
N TYR A 212 11.00 -5.35 -2.78
CA TYR A 212 10.77 -3.91 -2.83
C TYR A 212 12.05 -3.14 -2.52
N LEU A 213 12.20 -1.98 -3.15
CA LEU A 213 13.15 -0.95 -2.75
C LEU A 213 12.41 0.18 -2.01
N ASP A 214 13.14 0.93 -1.19
CA ASP A 214 12.66 2.20 -0.62
C ASP A 214 12.76 3.36 -1.65
N GLU A 215 12.36 4.56 -1.24
CA GLU A 215 12.35 5.76 -2.09
C GLU A 215 13.75 6.20 -2.52
N GLU A 216 14.79 5.84 -1.75
CA GLU A 216 16.19 6.10 -2.07
C GLU A 216 16.85 4.97 -2.90
N GLY A 217 16.11 3.90 -3.19
CA GLY A 217 16.57 2.74 -3.96
C GLY A 217 17.36 1.73 -3.14
N ASN A 218 17.34 1.82 -1.81
CA ASN A 218 17.89 0.77 -0.94
C ASN A 218 16.90 -0.40 -0.84
N THR A 219 17.39 -1.55 -0.41
CA THR A 219 16.58 -2.76 -0.25
C THR A 219 15.63 -2.58 0.94
N LEU A 220 14.33 -2.44 0.66
CA LEU A 220 13.27 -2.49 1.69
C LEU A 220 12.99 -3.94 2.09
N THR A 221 12.99 -4.84 1.11
CA THR A 221 12.87 -6.28 1.35
C THR A 221 13.77 -7.10 0.44
N GLU A 222 14.25 -8.22 0.97
CA GLU A 222 14.93 -9.21 0.15
C GLU A 222 14.00 -9.80 -0.91
N LEU A 223 14.59 -10.33 -1.98
CA LEU A 223 13.85 -11.01 -3.05
C LEU A 223 13.35 -12.36 -2.56
N ARG A 224 12.09 -12.41 -2.13
CA ARG A 224 11.53 -13.62 -1.50
C ARG A 224 10.09 -13.93 -1.90
N TYR A 225 9.39 -13.00 -2.54
CA TYR A 225 7.98 -13.20 -2.89
C TYR A 225 7.85 -13.84 -4.27
N ARG A 226 7.00 -14.86 -4.39
CA ARG A 226 6.63 -15.42 -5.70
C ARG A 226 5.75 -14.43 -6.48
N GLN A 227 4.89 -13.68 -5.77
CA GLN A 227 4.07 -12.61 -6.32
C GLN A 227 4.07 -11.43 -5.35
N ALA A 228 4.12 -10.22 -5.89
CA ALA A 228 4.11 -8.99 -5.13
C ALA A 228 3.34 -7.92 -5.93
N ASP A 229 2.34 -7.32 -5.31
CA ASP A 229 1.52 -6.27 -5.93
C ASP A 229 2.10 -4.88 -5.62
N PRO A 230 1.82 -3.85 -6.43
CA PRO A 230 2.14 -2.47 -6.05
C PRO A 230 1.44 -2.06 -4.74
N PHE A 231 2.01 -1.07 -4.04
CA PHE A 231 1.40 -0.54 -2.82
C PHE A 231 0.05 0.13 -3.11
N GLN A 232 -0.95 -0.23 -2.29
CA GLN A 232 -2.27 0.38 -2.27
C GLN A 232 -2.50 0.94 -0.86
N GLY A 233 -2.57 2.26 -0.75
CA GLY A 233 -2.47 2.89 0.57
C GLY A 233 -1.03 2.79 1.08
N ASP A 234 -0.84 2.16 2.23
CA ASP A 234 0.47 1.96 2.88
C ASP A 234 0.91 0.50 2.94
N VAL A 235 0.17 -0.40 2.30
CA VAL A 235 0.49 -1.82 2.27
C VAL A 235 0.43 -2.40 0.86
N ALA A 236 1.14 -3.49 0.66
CA ALA A 236 1.14 -4.27 -0.57
C ALA A 236 0.83 -5.73 -0.28
N ARG A 237 0.07 -6.38 -1.16
CA ARG A 237 -0.22 -7.81 -1.06
C ARG A 237 0.96 -8.60 -1.62
N VAL A 238 1.37 -9.63 -0.89
CA VAL A 238 2.52 -10.48 -1.24
C VAL A 238 2.18 -11.95 -1.06
N VAL A 239 2.81 -12.80 -1.86
CA VAL A 239 2.66 -14.26 -1.83
C VAL A 239 4.03 -14.92 -1.72
N LEU A 240 4.21 -15.75 -0.69
CA LEU A 240 5.43 -16.51 -0.46
C LEU A 240 5.53 -17.74 -1.39
N PRO A 241 6.71 -18.37 -1.52
CA PRO A 241 6.89 -19.54 -2.38
C PRO A 241 6.09 -20.77 -1.95
N ASP A 242 5.64 -20.87 -0.72
CA ASP A 242 4.73 -21.94 -0.27
C ASP A 242 3.25 -21.65 -0.60
N GLY A 243 2.95 -20.45 -1.13
CA GLY A 243 1.59 -20.00 -1.43
C GLY A 243 0.91 -19.23 -0.30
N GLN A 244 1.60 -19.01 0.83
CA GLN A 244 1.07 -18.18 1.91
C GLN A 244 0.88 -16.74 1.41
N VAL A 245 -0.32 -16.19 1.63
CA VAL A 245 -0.70 -14.83 1.23
C VAL A 245 -0.70 -13.95 2.46
N GLY A 246 -0.13 -12.76 2.33
CA GLY A 246 -0.12 -11.74 3.39
C GLY A 246 0.08 -10.35 2.82
N TYR A 247 0.40 -9.43 3.71
CA TYR A 247 0.67 -8.04 3.38
C TYR A 247 2.02 -7.59 3.93
N ILE A 248 2.57 -6.55 3.33
CA ILE A 248 3.74 -5.82 3.83
C ILE A 248 3.42 -4.33 3.88
N ASP A 249 3.91 -3.64 4.91
CA ASP A 249 3.81 -2.18 4.98
C ASP A 249 5.02 -1.45 4.37
N ALA A 250 4.92 -0.13 4.23
CA ALA A 250 5.98 0.71 3.68
C ALA A 250 7.28 0.74 4.51
N ASN A 251 7.29 0.19 5.73
CA ASN A 251 8.48 0.05 6.57
C ASN A 251 9.12 -1.35 6.44
N GLY A 252 8.58 -2.20 5.57
CA GLY A 252 9.04 -3.58 5.41
C GLY A 252 8.47 -4.54 6.46
N GLN A 253 7.51 -4.11 7.29
CA GLN A 253 6.86 -4.98 8.27
C GLN A 253 5.90 -5.92 7.56
N GLU A 254 6.15 -7.22 7.68
CA GLU A 254 5.30 -8.25 7.10
C GLU A 254 4.13 -8.62 8.03
N PHE A 255 3.01 -9.03 7.43
CA PHE A 255 1.77 -9.44 8.08
C PHE A 255 1.30 -10.76 7.44
N PHE A 256 1.84 -11.86 7.95
CA PHE A 256 1.45 -13.23 7.61
C PHE A 256 0.91 -13.94 8.86
N GLU A 257 0.19 -15.03 8.63
CA GLU A 257 -0.19 -16.01 9.68
C GLU A 257 1.05 -16.73 10.25
#